data_AF-A0A5J4RUQ2-F1
#
_entry.id   AF-A0A5J4RUQ2-F1
#
_cell.length_a   1.000
_cell.length_b   1.000
_cell.length_c   1.000
_cell.angle_alpha   90.00
_cell.angle_beta   90.00
_cell.angle_gamma   90.00
#
_symmetry.space_group_name_H-M   'P 1'
#
loop_
_entity.id
_entity.type
_entity.pdbx_description
1 polymer ?
#
loop_
_entity_poly.entity_id
_entity_poly.type
_entity_poly.pdbx_seq_one_letter_code
_entity_poly.pdbx_strand_id
1 'polypeptide(L)'
;MEYQEVLLLAKSLSKEEQLQLIESLSPQGQEEDTGALRSRCAALINKQEPCPYCGGKHYRRYGKAHGSQRFKCNDCNRTFTEYTGTWLDGIHKKSLAEPYMSLMIEEYSLDKIKEELHINKKTAFDWRHKILASYEQNTGEEFEGVIESDETFFEHSQKGNRHLKRPPRKRGSDPKKRGISTNKAAVIVSKDRSKSLKMTVSTMGGITQSDIKESFQNPLPEESILCSDGHVSYKGYSIENNLTHIVLRADLKQYVKKGGYHIQHVNELHNRLKKWIAGSFRGVSTKYLQNYLNWFYMREKFKQESITTEKMALASIQNAHAIKQYRYNNFSYDVLMTTQM
;
A
#
# COMPACT_ATOMS: atom_id res chain seq x y z
N MET A 1 4.30 -32.25 33.84
CA MET A 1 2.92 -31.94 34.18
C MET A 1 2.11 -31.90 32.90
N GLU A 2 1.06 -32.69 32.84
CA GLU A 2 0.08 -32.57 31.77
C GLU A 2 -0.82 -31.35 31.98
N TYR A 3 -1.40 -30.81 30.90
CA TYR A 3 -2.25 -29.61 30.94
C TYR A 3 -3.38 -29.69 31.98
N GLN A 4 -3.93 -30.89 32.18
CA GLN A 4 -5.00 -31.12 33.15
C GLN A 4 -4.54 -30.98 34.61
N GLU A 5 -3.29 -31.36 34.91
CA GLU A 5 -2.72 -31.22 36.26
C GLU A 5 -2.52 -29.75 36.61
N VAL A 6 -2.05 -28.94 35.66
CA VAL A 6 -1.86 -27.49 35.82
C VAL A 6 -3.20 -26.78 36.08
N LEU A 7 -4.25 -27.17 35.37
CA LEU A 7 -5.60 -26.63 35.56
C LEU A 7 -6.19 -26.96 36.92
N LEU A 8 -5.97 -28.18 37.41
CA LEU A 8 -6.43 -28.60 38.74
C LEU A 8 -5.71 -27.81 39.84
N LEU A 9 -4.40 -27.63 39.71
CA LEU A 9 -3.61 -26.83 40.65
C LEU A 9 -4.02 -25.34 40.62
N ALA A 10 -4.24 -24.77 39.44
CA ALA A 10 -4.68 -23.37 39.30
C ALA A 10 -6.07 -23.14 39.93
N LYS A 11 -7.00 -24.10 39.80
CA LYS A 11 -8.33 -24.03 40.42
C LYS A 11 -8.31 -24.20 41.94
N SER A 12 -7.24 -24.77 42.49
CA SER A 12 -7.09 -24.97 43.93
C SER A 12 -6.64 -23.72 44.69
N LEU A 13 -6.17 -22.70 43.97
CA LEU A 13 -5.78 -21.40 44.53
C LEU A 13 -6.99 -20.55 44.92
N SER A 14 -6.82 -19.65 45.89
CA SER A 14 -7.85 -18.67 46.24
C SER A 14 -8.10 -17.67 45.10
N LYS A 15 -9.22 -16.94 45.12
CA LYS A 15 -9.52 -15.95 44.07
C LYS A 15 -8.43 -14.88 43.93
N GLU A 16 -7.83 -14.45 45.03
CA GLU A 16 -6.75 -13.45 45.03
C GLU A 16 -5.46 -14.03 44.44
N GLU A 17 -5.11 -15.27 44.78
CA GLU A 17 -3.95 -15.96 44.22
C GLU A 17 -4.16 -16.35 42.75
N GLN A 18 -5.39 -16.66 42.34
CA GLN A 18 -5.72 -16.87 40.92
C GLN A 18 -5.53 -15.59 40.12
N LEU A 19 -5.91 -14.44 40.66
CA LEU A 19 -5.69 -13.14 40.04
C LEU A 19 -4.19 -12.82 39.94
N GLN A 20 -3.41 -13.06 41.00
CA GLN A 20 -1.96 -12.92 40.97
C GLN A 20 -1.27 -13.94 40.05
N LEU A 21 -1.79 -15.15 39.93
CA LEU A 21 -1.30 -16.15 38.98
C LEU A 21 -1.58 -15.70 37.54
N ILE A 22 -2.76 -15.15 37.26
CA ILE A 22 -3.09 -14.56 35.96
C ILE A 22 -2.17 -13.37 35.68
N GLU A 23 -1.89 -12.52 36.66
CA GLU A 23 -1.00 -11.37 36.52
C GLU A 23 0.48 -11.77 36.32
N SER A 24 0.94 -12.86 36.96
CA SER A 24 2.30 -13.38 36.82
C SER A 24 2.52 -14.27 35.59
N LEU A 25 1.46 -14.94 35.10
CA LEU A 25 1.43 -15.61 33.80
C LEU A 25 1.15 -14.64 32.65
N SER A 26 0.58 -13.47 32.95
CA SER A 26 0.57 -12.36 32.01
C SER A 26 2.02 -11.97 31.77
N PRO A 27 2.43 -11.74 30.51
CA PRO A 27 3.82 -11.44 30.17
C PRO A 27 4.20 -10.05 30.71
N GLN A 28 4.50 -9.97 31.99
CA GLN A 28 5.00 -8.78 32.67
C GLN A 28 6.35 -9.15 33.29
N GLY A 29 7.40 -9.07 32.45
CA GLY A 29 8.76 -9.45 32.84
C GLY A 29 9.77 -9.56 31.69
N GLN A 30 9.29 -9.50 30.45
CA GLN A 30 10.08 -9.02 29.32
C GLN A 30 9.38 -7.76 28.82
N GLU A 31 10.13 -6.74 28.42
CA GLU A 31 9.61 -5.72 27.50
C GLU A 31 9.29 -6.37 26.14
N GLU A 32 8.32 -7.28 26.13
CA GLU A 32 7.57 -7.65 24.94
C GLU A 32 6.53 -6.56 24.73
N ASP A 33 7.03 -5.46 24.21
CA ASP A 33 6.33 -4.45 23.44
C ASP A 33 5.43 -5.17 22.40
N THR A 34 4.22 -5.54 22.81
CA THR A 34 3.17 -6.20 22.01
C THR A 34 2.56 -5.24 20.99
N GLY A 35 3.35 -4.32 20.46
CA GLY A 35 2.93 -3.47 19.39
C GLY A 35 2.83 -4.27 18.09
N ALA A 36 1.90 -3.87 17.21
CA ALA A 36 1.70 -4.47 15.89
C ALA A 36 3.02 -4.66 15.12
N LEU A 37 4.04 -3.84 15.43
CA LEU A 37 5.34 -3.87 14.77
C LEU A 37 6.29 -5.01 15.16
N ARG A 38 6.04 -5.73 16.26
CA ARG A 38 6.90 -6.85 16.70
C ARG A 38 6.38 -8.25 16.35
N SER A 39 5.18 -8.34 15.78
CA SER A 39 4.52 -9.60 15.38
C SER A 39 5.39 -10.51 14.48
N ARG A 40 6.18 -9.92 13.59
CA ARG A 40 7.06 -10.64 12.65
C ARG A 40 8.16 -11.47 13.31
N CYS A 41 8.69 -11.04 14.45
CA CYS A 41 9.74 -11.80 15.15
C CYS A 41 9.22 -13.16 15.64
N ALA A 42 8.01 -13.17 16.23
CA ALA A 42 7.35 -14.39 16.67
C ALA A 42 7.04 -15.32 15.50
N ALA A 43 6.54 -14.79 14.37
CA ALA A 43 6.27 -15.57 13.16
C ALA A 43 7.55 -16.24 12.60
N LEU A 44 8.68 -15.51 12.61
CA LEU A 44 9.98 -16.07 12.21
C LEU A 44 10.49 -17.13 13.17
N ILE A 45 10.32 -16.94 14.48
CA ILE A 45 10.65 -17.94 15.49
C ILE A 45 9.86 -19.24 15.24
N ASN A 46 8.57 -19.12 14.95
CA ASN A 46 7.63 -20.23 14.75
C ASN A 46 7.64 -20.80 13.32
N LYS A 47 8.58 -20.39 12.46
CA LYS A 47 8.69 -20.87 11.05
C LYS A 47 7.48 -20.60 10.17
N GLN A 48 6.68 -19.60 10.54
CA GLN A 48 5.50 -19.19 9.79
C GLN A 48 5.87 -18.28 8.63
N GLU A 49 6.97 -17.52 8.75
CA GLU A 49 7.50 -16.67 7.68
C GLU A 49 8.75 -17.25 7.00
N PRO A 50 8.92 -17.06 5.68
CA PRO A 50 10.09 -17.51 4.96
C PRO A 50 11.29 -16.56 5.12
N CYS A 51 12.48 -17.03 4.72
CA CYS A 51 13.66 -16.19 4.58
C CYS A 51 13.39 -15.06 3.55
N PRO A 52 13.66 -13.79 3.88
CA PRO A 52 13.35 -12.65 3.00
C PRO A 52 14.22 -12.59 1.74
N TYR A 53 15.27 -13.42 1.63
CA TYR A 53 16.16 -13.43 0.48
C TYR A 53 15.84 -14.53 -0.54
N CYS A 54 15.52 -15.74 -0.08
CA CYS A 54 15.34 -16.91 -0.95
C CYS A 54 13.97 -17.58 -0.82
N GLY A 55 13.10 -17.15 0.09
CA GLY A 55 11.80 -17.78 0.32
C GLY A 55 11.85 -19.10 1.11
N GLY A 56 13.04 -19.63 1.42
CA GLY A 56 13.19 -20.88 2.17
C GLY A 56 12.81 -20.76 3.65
N LYS A 57 12.23 -21.82 4.23
CA LYS A 57 11.88 -21.88 5.67
C LYS A 57 12.99 -22.49 6.54
N HIS A 58 14.08 -22.97 5.92
CA HIS A 58 15.21 -23.55 6.64
C HIS A 58 16.16 -22.45 7.10
N TYR A 59 16.02 -22.07 8.36
CA TYR A 59 16.92 -21.12 9.01
C TYR A 59 17.01 -21.46 10.50
N ARG A 60 17.95 -20.85 11.23
CA ARG A 60 18.07 -21.02 12.68
C ARG A 60 18.33 -19.69 13.36
N ARG A 61 18.02 -19.60 14.66
CA ARG A 61 18.45 -18.46 15.49
C ARG A 61 19.98 -18.38 15.47
N TYR A 62 20.51 -17.17 15.37
CA TYR A 62 21.93 -16.91 15.17
C TYR A 62 22.41 -15.67 15.96
N GLY A 63 22.12 -15.69 17.27
CA GLY A 63 22.43 -14.58 18.19
C GLY A 63 21.52 -13.37 18.00
N LYS A 64 21.97 -12.20 18.44
CA LYS A 64 21.27 -10.91 18.29
C LYS A 64 22.10 -9.94 17.44
N ALA A 65 21.43 -9.01 16.77
CA ALA A 65 22.07 -7.91 16.03
C ALA A 65 21.30 -6.61 16.31
N HIS A 66 21.97 -5.59 16.84
CA HIS A 66 21.35 -4.30 17.19
C HIS A 66 20.07 -4.42 18.03
N GLY A 67 20.06 -5.33 19.02
CA GLY A 67 18.91 -5.59 19.89
C GLY A 67 17.89 -6.60 19.33
N SER A 68 17.90 -6.84 18.02
CA SER A 68 16.98 -7.76 17.32
C SER A 68 17.45 -9.20 17.28
N GLN A 69 16.52 -10.15 17.18
CA GLN A 69 16.84 -11.56 16.97
C GLN A 69 17.39 -11.74 15.56
N ARG A 70 18.63 -12.27 15.45
CA ARG A 70 19.24 -12.59 14.15
C ARG A 70 18.95 -14.05 13.78
N PHE A 71 18.69 -14.28 12.51
CA PHE A 71 18.49 -15.60 11.91
C PHE A 71 19.55 -15.84 10.83
N LYS A 72 19.95 -17.10 10.64
CA LYS A 72 20.80 -17.53 9.51
C LYS A 72 20.05 -18.55 8.68
N CYS A 73 19.85 -18.25 7.40
CA CYS A 73 19.26 -19.18 6.43
C CYS A 73 20.26 -20.28 6.07
N ASN A 74 19.78 -21.52 6.03
CA ASN A 74 20.59 -22.68 5.65
C ASN A 74 20.58 -22.90 4.13
N ASP A 75 19.56 -22.40 3.42
CA ASP A 75 19.45 -22.55 1.97
C ASP A 75 20.35 -21.54 1.23
N CYS A 76 20.29 -20.25 1.61
CA CYS A 76 21.06 -19.19 0.96
C CYS A 76 22.27 -18.67 1.77
N ASN A 77 22.52 -19.23 2.97
CA ASN A 77 23.60 -18.86 3.88
C ASN A 77 23.63 -17.40 4.38
N ARG A 78 22.63 -16.57 4.03
CA ARG A 78 22.52 -15.17 4.46
C ARG A 78 21.91 -15.05 5.86
N THR A 79 22.27 -13.98 6.56
CA THR A 79 21.67 -13.61 7.85
C THR A 79 20.64 -12.51 7.68
N PHE A 80 19.59 -12.54 8.49
CA PHE A 80 18.52 -11.55 8.50
C PHE A 80 17.96 -11.35 9.92
N THR A 81 17.18 -10.29 10.11
CA THR A 81 16.40 -10.00 11.32
C THR A 81 14.92 -9.87 10.95
N GLU A 82 14.06 -9.68 11.94
CA GLU A 82 12.64 -9.37 11.75
C GLU A 82 12.39 -8.11 10.91
N TYR A 83 13.38 -7.22 10.80
CA TYR A 83 13.26 -5.98 10.01
C TYR A 83 13.82 -6.09 8.60
N THR A 84 14.56 -7.16 8.27
CA THR A 84 15.20 -7.27 6.97
C THR A 84 14.16 -7.20 5.85
N GLY A 85 14.39 -6.26 4.92
CA GLY A 85 13.53 -6.02 3.75
C GLY A 85 12.27 -5.18 4.00
N THR A 86 11.81 -5.07 5.25
CA THR A 86 10.65 -4.23 5.60
C THR A 86 11.03 -2.76 5.62
N TRP A 87 10.04 -1.87 5.72
CA TRP A 87 10.30 -0.44 5.80
C TRP A 87 11.11 -0.03 7.06
N LEU A 88 11.16 -0.88 8.10
CA LEU A 88 11.96 -0.70 9.32
C LEU A 88 13.44 -1.02 9.12
N ASP A 89 13.82 -1.63 7.99
CA ASP A 89 15.21 -1.91 7.68
C ASP A 89 16.04 -0.62 7.57
N GLY A 90 17.19 -0.62 8.25
CA GLY A 90 18.06 0.55 8.36
C GLY A 90 17.46 1.75 9.09
N ILE A 91 16.33 1.63 9.79
CA ILE A 91 15.80 2.69 10.66
C ILE A 91 16.48 2.61 12.03
N HIS A 92 17.09 3.71 12.49
CA HIS A 92 17.77 3.75 13.79
C HIS A 92 16.80 4.00 14.96
N LYS A 93 15.89 4.98 14.84
CA LYS A 93 14.94 5.35 15.91
C LYS A 93 13.67 4.49 15.88
N LYS A 94 13.80 3.16 15.90
CA LYS A 94 12.65 2.23 15.75
C LYS A 94 11.58 2.40 16.83
N SER A 95 11.94 2.86 18.02
CA SER A 95 10.98 3.20 19.09
C SER A 95 9.97 4.28 18.69
N LEU A 96 10.29 5.13 17.70
CA LEU A 96 9.36 6.13 17.18
C LEU A 96 8.48 5.61 16.05
N ALA A 97 8.63 4.35 15.62
CA ALA A 97 7.89 3.81 14.49
C ALA A 97 6.38 3.76 14.75
N GLU A 98 5.95 3.34 15.94
CA GLU A 98 4.52 3.29 16.30
C GLU A 98 3.91 4.68 16.42
N PRO A 99 4.47 5.62 17.21
CA PRO A 99 3.99 7.00 17.22
C PRO A 99 3.94 7.63 15.82
N TYR A 100 4.95 7.36 14.99
CA TYR A 100 4.99 7.84 13.62
C TYR A 100 3.84 7.28 12.78
N MET A 101 3.58 5.97 12.86
CA MET A 101 2.49 5.32 12.13
C MET A 101 1.14 5.90 12.54
N SER A 102 0.89 6.08 13.83
CA SER A 102 -0.37 6.66 14.34
C SER A 102 -0.60 8.06 13.77
N LEU A 103 0.39 8.96 13.89
CA LEU A 103 0.29 10.31 13.34
C LEU A 103 0.14 10.32 11.81
N MET A 104 0.81 9.39 11.12
CA MET A 104 0.66 9.25 9.66
C MET A 104 -0.76 8.86 9.31
N ILE A 105 -1.36 7.89 10.01
CA ILE A 105 -2.71 7.39 9.74
C ILE A 105 -3.78 8.44 10.05
N GLU A 106 -3.55 9.28 11.06
CA GLU A 106 -4.33 10.50 11.34
C GLU A 106 -4.10 11.63 10.32
N GLU A 107 -3.33 11.36 9.25
CA GLU A 107 -3.02 12.28 8.15
C GLU A 107 -2.27 13.55 8.56
N TYR A 108 -1.50 13.51 9.65
CA TYR A 108 -0.74 14.67 10.07
C TYR A 108 0.25 15.13 8.98
N SER A 109 0.43 16.44 8.89
CA SER A 109 1.44 17.01 8.00
C SER A 109 2.84 16.61 8.46
N LEU A 110 3.80 16.60 7.52
CA LEU A 110 5.19 16.30 7.87
C LEU A 110 5.79 17.29 8.87
N ASP A 111 5.29 18.53 8.89
CA ASP A 111 5.72 19.55 9.84
C ASP A 111 5.21 19.22 11.25
N LYS A 112 3.93 18.85 11.38
CA LYS A 112 3.38 18.38 12.66
C LYS A 112 4.10 17.13 13.16
N ILE A 113 4.30 16.12 12.30
CA ILE A 113 5.03 14.90 12.70
C ILE A 113 6.46 15.21 13.15
N LYS A 114 7.14 16.14 12.47
CA LYS A 114 8.48 16.61 12.87
C LYS A 114 8.44 17.21 14.29
N GLU A 115 7.43 18.04 14.58
CA GLU A 115 7.27 18.73 15.86
C GLU A 115 6.94 17.74 16.98
N GLU A 116 5.95 16.87 16.77
CA GLU A 116 5.50 15.87 17.75
C GLU A 116 6.59 14.83 18.09
N LEU A 117 7.34 14.34 17.09
CA LEU A 117 8.33 13.27 17.31
C LEU A 117 9.77 13.77 17.42
N HIS A 118 9.98 15.08 17.32
CA HIS A 118 11.31 15.70 17.34
C HIS A 118 12.31 15.06 16.34
N ILE A 119 11.84 14.82 15.11
CA ILE A 119 12.65 14.26 14.01
C ILE A 119 12.83 15.27 12.88
N ASN A 120 13.86 15.08 12.04
CA ASN A 120 14.01 15.90 10.84
C ASN A 120 12.84 15.65 9.87
N LYS A 121 12.32 16.71 9.24
CA LYS A 121 11.25 16.62 8.22
C LYS A 121 11.59 15.66 7.07
N LYS A 122 12.86 15.61 6.66
CA LYS A 122 13.33 14.65 5.64
C LYS A 122 13.20 13.21 6.14
N THR A 123 13.55 12.95 7.41
CA THR A 123 13.35 11.63 8.03
C THR A 123 11.86 11.27 8.03
N ALA A 124 10.99 12.19 8.43
CA ALA A 124 9.55 11.98 8.37
C ALA A 124 9.07 11.70 6.94
N PHE A 125 9.59 12.42 5.94
CA PHE A 125 9.24 12.19 4.53
C PHE A 125 9.70 10.82 4.03
N ASP A 126 10.94 10.43 4.33
CA ASP A 126 11.51 9.16 3.91
C ASP A 126 10.76 7.99 4.56
N TRP A 127 10.44 8.08 5.86
CA TRP A 127 9.67 7.05 6.56
C TRP A 127 8.29 6.87 5.94
N ARG A 128 7.57 7.97 5.67
CA ARG A 128 6.27 7.93 4.96
C ARG A 128 6.38 7.10 3.70
N HIS A 129 7.32 7.44 2.82
CA HIS A 129 7.40 6.77 1.53
C HIS A 129 7.90 5.34 1.62
N LYS A 130 8.70 4.96 2.62
CA LYS A 130 9.03 3.56 2.89
C LYS A 130 7.81 2.76 3.33
N ILE A 131 7.01 3.31 4.26
CA ILE A 131 5.75 2.69 4.72
C ILE A 131 4.77 2.56 3.55
N LEU A 132 4.54 3.63 2.80
CA LEU A 132 3.58 3.60 1.69
C LEU A 132 4.00 2.69 0.54
N ALA A 133 5.31 2.49 0.35
CA ALA A 133 5.82 1.52 -0.62
C ALA A 133 5.54 0.07 -0.20
N SER A 134 5.42 -0.21 1.10
CA SER A 134 5.17 -1.56 1.63
C SER A 134 3.75 -2.07 1.39
N TYR A 135 2.80 -1.18 1.13
CA TYR A 135 1.41 -1.54 0.91
C TYR A 135 1.21 -2.12 -0.48
N GLU A 136 0.65 -3.33 -0.50
CA GLU A 136 0.28 -4.04 -1.72
C GLU A 136 -1.21 -3.86 -1.99
N GLN A 137 -1.53 -3.72 -3.27
CA GLN A 137 -2.90 -3.63 -3.77
C GLN A 137 -3.29 -4.97 -4.42
N ASN A 138 -4.57 -5.13 -4.74
CA ASN A 138 -5.05 -6.32 -5.44
C ASN A 138 -4.39 -6.48 -6.83
N THR A 139 -4.29 -7.70 -7.29
CA THR A 139 -3.90 -8.12 -8.65
C THR A 139 -5.12 -8.53 -9.46
N GLY A 140 -4.99 -8.61 -10.79
CA GLY A 140 -6.13 -8.86 -11.67
C GLY A 140 -6.92 -10.13 -11.35
N GLU A 141 -6.24 -11.19 -10.91
CA GLU A 141 -6.85 -12.47 -10.54
C GLU A 141 -7.75 -12.42 -9.29
N GLU A 142 -7.63 -11.37 -8.47
CA GLU A 142 -8.44 -11.19 -7.27
C GLU A 142 -9.76 -10.46 -7.53
N PHE A 143 -9.98 -9.96 -8.75
CA PHE A 143 -11.23 -9.30 -9.12
C PHE A 143 -12.29 -10.33 -9.49
N GLU A 144 -13.55 -10.02 -9.23
CA GLU A 144 -14.66 -10.92 -9.56
C GLU A 144 -15.90 -10.21 -10.10
N GLY A 145 -16.69 -10.92 -10.91
CA GLY A 145 -17.99 -10.46 -11.36
C GLY A 145 -17.92 -9.19 -12.23
N VAL A 146 -18.57 -8.11 -11.79
CA VAL A 146 -18.63 -6.84 -12.54
C VAL A 146 -17.51 -5.92 -12.10
N ILE A 147 -16.57 -5.66 -13.01
CA ILE A 147 -15.39 -4.85 -12.78
C ILE A 147 -15.58 -3.52 -13.50
N GLU A 148 -15.63 -2.43 -12.75
CA GLU A 148 -15.61 -1.07 -13.26
C GLU A 148 -14.15 -0.63 -13.41
N SER A 149 -13.78 -0.11 -14.58
CA SER A 149 -12.47 0.48 -14.79
C SER A 149 -12.59 1.78 -15.57
N ASP A 150 -11.91 2.80 -15.10
CA ASP A 150 -11.85 4.12 -15.72
C ASP A 150 -10.54 4.79 -15.31
N GLU A 151 -10.10 5.78 -16.07
CA GLU A 151 -8.88 6.52 -15.79
C GLU A 151 -9.14 7.92 -15.23
N THR A 152 -8.15 8.41 -14.50
CA THR A 152 -8.16 9.78 -14.00
C THR A 152 -6.79 10.41 -14.09
N PHE A 153 -6.76 11.73 -14.23
CA PHE A 153 -5.53 12.46 -14.53
C PHE A 153 -5.10 13.36 -13.37
N PHE A 154 -3.78 13.34 -13.09
CA PHE A 154 -3.11 14.25 -12.17
C PHE A 154 -2.09 15.10 -12.93
N GLU A 155 -2.01 16.39 -12.60
CA GLU A 155 -1.01 17.27 -13.19
C GLU A 155 0.41 16.80 -12.84
N HIS A 156 1.30 16.80 -13.84
CA HIS A 156 2.72 16.53 -13.62
C HIS A 156 3.31 17.50 -12.61
N SER A 157 3.85 16.96 -11.55
CA SER A 157 4.35 17.71 -10.41
C SER A 157 5.72 17.19 -10.01
N GLN A 158 6.68 18.11 -9.98
CA GLN A 158 8.03 17.86 -9.45
C GLN A 158 8.19 18.51 -8.06
N LYS A 159 7.11 18.51 -7.26
CA LYS A 159 7.09 19.09 -5.91
C LYS A 159 8.25 18.54 -5.09
N GLY A 160 9.02 19.45 -4.49
CA GLY A 160 10.22 19.13 -3.70
C GLY A 160 11.52 18.95 -4.50
N ASN A 161 11.48 18.98 -5.84
CA ASN A 161 12.70 18.99 -6.64
C ASN A 161 13.35 20.38 -6.64
N ARG A 162 14.66 20.43 -6.30
CA ARG A 162 15.47 21.66 -6.30
C ARG A 162 16.14 21.94 -7.64
N HIS A 163 16.17 20.97 -8.55
CA HIS A 163 16.83 21.03 -9.85
C HIS A 163 15.81 20.76 -10.97
N LEU A 164 15.00 21.77 -11.28
CA LEU A 164 14.00 21.68 -12.35
C LEU A 164 14.68 21.90 -13.71
N LYS A 165 14.46 20.98 -14.66
CA LYS A 165 14.89 21.14 -16.06
C LYS A 165 14.01 22.11 -16.86
N ARG A 166 12.86 22.48 -16.31
CA ARG A 166 11.89 23.41 -16.90
C ARG A 166 11.70 24.62 -15.98
N PRO A 167 11.18 25.75 -16.50
CA PRO A 167 10.82 26.88 -15.67
C PRO A 167 9.84 26.49 -14.55
N PRO A 168 9.94 27.13 -13.37
CA PRO A 168 8.96 26.96 -12.30
C PRO A 168 7.57 27.43 -12.77
N ARG A 169 6.53 26.72 -12.34
CA ARG A 169 5.14 27.13 -12.62
C ARG A 169 4.65 28.05 -11.51
N LYS A 170 3.85 29.06 -11.87
CA LYS A 170 3.13 29.90 -10.89
C LYS A 170 1.97 29.14 -10.24
N ARG A 171 1.29 28.26 -10.99
CA ARG A 171 0.18 27.41 -10.52
C ARG A 171 0.35 25.97 -11.03
N GLY A 172 -0.20 24.99 -10.31
CA GLY A 172 -0.04 23.58 -10.66
C GLY A 172 -0.49 23.22 -12.08
N SER A 173 -1.55 23.88 -12.56
CA SER A 173 -2.21 23.65 -13.85
C SER A 173 -1.70 24.52 -15.01
N ASP A 174 -0.62 25.28 -14.84
CA ASP A 174 -0.05 26.12 -15.91
C ASP A 174 1.08 25.40 -16.67
N PRO A 175 1.13 25.47 -18.02
CA PRO A 175 0.15 26.09 -18.91
C PRO A 175 -1.10 25.22 -19.06
N LYS A 176 -2.27 25.87 -19.12
CA LYS A 176 -3.57 25.24 -19.39
C LYS A 176 -3.65 24.73 -20.84
N LYS A 177 -2.98 23.62 -21.15
CA LYS A 177 -3.25 22.88 -22.38
C LYS A 177 -4.60 22.16 -22.21
N ARG A 178 -5.54 22.37 -23.14
CA ARG A 178 -6.83 21.65 -23.15
C ARG A 178 -6.58 20.17 -23.50
N GLY A 179 -7.39 19.27 -22.95
CA GLY A 179 -7.34 17.83 -23.23
C GLY A 179 -6.36 17.01 -22.39
N ILE A 180 -6.18 15.75 -22.79
CA ILE A 180 -5.18 14.83 -22.24
C ILE A 180 -3.83 15.25 -22.83
N SER A 181 -3.14 16.17 -22.15
CA SER A 181 -1.78 16.54 -22.51
C SER A 181 -0.79 15.52 -21.94
N THR A 182 0.37 15.37 -22.59
CA THR A 182 1.52 14.62 -22.05
C THR A 182 2.04 15.17 -20.71
N ASN A 183 1.54 16.32 -20.24
CA ASN A 183 1.84 16.87 -18.89
C ASN A 183 0.96 16.30 -17.76
N LYS A 184 0.17 15.26 -18.00
CA LYS A 184 -0.70 14.66 -16.98
C LYS A 184 -0.33 13.20 -16.78
N ALA A 185 -0.18 12.77 -15.53
CA ALA A 185 -0.05 11.36 -15.20
C ALA A 185 -1.45 10.73 -15.19
N ALA A 186 -1.63 9.69 -16.00
CA ALA A 186 -2.81 8.84 -16.01
C ALA A 186 -2.74 7.84 -14.85
N VAL A 187 -3.85 7.74 -14.12
CA VAL A 187 -4.06 6.76 -13.08
C VAL A 187 -5.26 5.92 -13.49
N ILE A 188 -5.04 4.64 -13.74
CA ILE A 188 -6.11 3.68 -13.98
C ILE A 188 -6.63 3.24 -12.62
N VAL A 189 -7.95 3.30 -12.44
CA VAL A 189 -8.63 2.81 -11.24
C VAL A 189 -9.62 1.74 -11.66
N SER A 190 -9.46 0.56 -11.08
CA SER A 190 -10.32 -0.59 -11.33
C SER A 190 -10.89 -1.07 -10.01
N LYS A 191 -12.19 -1.34 -9.99
CA LYS A 191 -12.92 -1.77 -8.80
C LYS A 191 -14.02 -2.74 -9.20
N ASP A 192 -14.15 -3.84 -8.47
CA ASP A 192 -15.33 -4.68 -8.59
C ASP A 192 -16.47 -4.28 -7.65
N ARG A 193 -17.62 -4.94 -7.81
CA ARG A 193 -18.80 -4.72 -6.96
C ARG A 193 -18.68 -5.34 -5.58
N SER A 194 -17.71 -6.23 -5.35
CA SER A 194 -17.47 -6.82 -4.05
C SER A 194 -16.52 -5.92 -3.26
N LYS A 195 -15.21 -6.12 -3.37
CA LYS A 195 -14.19 -5.44 -2.53
C LYS A 195 -12.86 -5.17 -3.22
N SER A 196 -12.54 -5.77 -4.36
CA SER A 196 -11.22 -5.60 -4.97
C SER A 196 -11.07 -4.22 -5.59
N LEU A 197 -9.91 -3.61 -5.35
CA LEU A 197 -9.59 -2.27 -5.79
C LEU A 197 -8.13 -2.22 -6.24
N LYS A 198 -7.89 -1.58 -7.38
CA LYS A 198 -6.55 -1.29 -7.86
C LYS A 198 -6.47 0.12 -8.43
N MET A 199 -5.35 0.76 -8.17
CA MET A 199 -5.06 2.14 -8.54
C MET A 199 -3.60 2.24 -8.96
N THR A 200 -3.36 2.44 -10.25
CA THR A 200 -2.02 2.37 -10.84
C THR A 200 -1.71 3.61 -11.65
N VAL A 201 -0.61 4.30 -11.31
CA VAL A 201 -0.01 5.30 -12.18
C VAL A 201 0.56 4.59 -13.40
N SER A 202 -0.02 4.82 -14.57
CA SER A 202 0.26 4.00 -15.76
C SER A 202 1.19 4.74 -16.73
N THR A 203 0.79 5.91 -17.21
CA THR A 203 1.54 6.63 -18.26
C THR A 203 1.40 8.15 -18.12
N MET A 204 2.24 8.93 -18.80
CA MET A 204 2.04 10.34 -19.06
C MET A 204 1.20 10.54 -20.33
N GLY A 205 0.05 11.21 -20.23
CA GLY A 205 -0.84 11.42 -21.35
C GLY A 205 -1.90 10.33 -21.49
N GLY A 206 -2.26 9.98 -22.73
CA GLY A 206 -3.34 9.03 -23.03
C GLY A 206 -2.95 7.58 -22.76
N ILE A 207 -3.91 6.77 -22.31
CA ILE A 207 -3.68 5.36 -21.99
C ILE A 207 -3.70 4.45 -23.22
N THR A 208 -2.86 3.43 -23.21
CA THR A 208 -2.79 2.37 -24.23
C THR A 208 -3.37 1.05 -23.69
N GLN A 209 -3.53 0.06 -24.57
CA GLN A 209 -3.94 -1.27 -24.16
C GLN A 209 -2.90 -1.95 -23.24
N SER A 210 -1.61 -1.75 -23.53
CA SER A 210 -0.53 -2.28 -22.69
C SER A 210 -0.56 -1.65 -21.29
N ASP A 211 -0.87 -0.36 -21.19
CA ASP A 211 -1.01 0.30 -19.88
C ASP A 211 -2.10 -0.35 -19.02
N ILE A 212 -3.24 -0.71 -19.62
CA ILE A 212 -4.32 -1.40 -18.91
C ILE A 212 -3.86 -2.79 -18.46
N LYS A 213 -3.22 -3.55 -19.36
CA LYS A 213 -2.71 -4.89 -19.06
C LYS A 213 -1.69 -4.86 -17.92
N GLU A 214 -0.72 -3.96 -17.99
CA GLU A 214 0.28 -3.77 -16.94
C GLU A 214 -0.35 -3.30 -15.63
N SER A 215 -1.40 -2.47 -15.70
CA SER A 215 -2.09 -1.97 -14.51
C SER A 215 -2.65 -3.09 -13.65
N PHE A 216 -3.15 -4.18 -14.24
CA PHE A 216 -3.68 -5.32 -13.50
C PHE A 216 -2.59 -6.28 -12.99
N GLN A 217 -1.38 -6.26 -13.55
CA GLN A 217 -0.25 -7.17 -13.32
C GLN A 217 -0.50 -8.62 -13.75
N ASN A 218 -1.65 -9.18 -13.39
CA ASN A 218 -2.17 -10.46 -13.85
C ASN A 218 -3.48 -10.24 -14.63
N PRO A 219 -3.85 -11.12 -15.57
CA PRO A 219 -5.13 -11.02 -16.28
C PRO A 219 -6.34 -11.04 -15.34
N LEU A 220 -7.43 -10.41 -15.77
CA LEU A 220 -8.73 -10.56 -15.08
C LEU A 220 -9.30 -11.97 -15.36
N PRO A 221 -10.10 -12.54 -14.45
CA PRO A 221 -10.77 -13.82 -14.69
C PRO A 221 -11.68 -13.76 -15.91
N GLU A 222 -11.70 -14.81 -16.73
CA GLU A 222 -12.39 -14.86 -18.04
C GLU A 222 -13.90 -14.63 -17.92
N GLU A 223 -14.51 -15.06 -16.80
CA GLU A 223 -15.91 -14.90 -16.49
C GLU A 223 -16.31 -13.46 -16.08
N SER A 224 -15.33 -12.57 -15.92
CA SER A 224 -15.56 -11.21 -15.47
C SER A 224 -16.19 -10.33 -16.55
N ILE A 225 -17.02 -9.39 -16.11
CA ILE A 225 -17.65 -8.37 -16.95
C ILE A 225 -16.93 -7.05 -16.74
N LEU A 226 -16.16 -6.61 -17.72
CA LEU A 226 -15.50 -5.32 -17.70
C LEU A 226 -16.49 -4.21 -18.11
N CYS A 227 -16.65 -3.20 -17.27
CA CYS A 227 -17.40 -1.99 -17.55
C CYS A 227 -16.44 -0.81 -17.61
N SER A 228 -16.37 -0.13 -18.75
CA SER A 228 -15.53 1.06 -18.93
C SER A 228 -16.26 2.10 -19.78
N ASP A 229 -15.60 3.23 -19.95
CA ASP A 229 -16.00 4.22 -20.94
C ASP A 229 -15.77 3.73 -22.39
N GLY A 230 -15.96 4.63 -23.35
CA GLY A 230 -15.76 4.37 -24.78
C GLY A 230 -14.32 4.31 -25.26
N HIS A 231 -13.30 4.35 -24.39
CA HIS A 231 -11.91 4.41 -24.82
C HIS A 231 -11.48 3.09 -25.50
N VAL A 232 -10.81 3.22 -26.66
CA VAL A 232 -10.44 2.08 -27.52
C VAL A 232 -9.53 1.06 -26.83
N SER A 233 -8.68 1.52 -25.92
CA SER A 233 -7.75 0.68 -25.16
C SER A 233 -8.47 -0.38 -24.32
N TYR A 234 -9.61 -0.06 -23.68
CA TYR A 234 -10.38 -1.05 -22.92
C TYR A 234 -11.02 -2.11 -23.81
N LYS A 235 -11.50 -1.70 -24.99
CA LYS A 235 -12.03 -2.63 -26.00
C LYS A 235 -10.94 -3.58 -26.50
N GLY A 236 -9.73 -3.07 -26.76
CA GLY A 236 -8.58 -3.89 -27.14
C GLY A 236 -8.25 -4.93 -26.07
N TYR A 237 -8.11 -4.48 -24.82
CA TYR A 237 -7.83 -5.33 -23.68
C TYR A 237 -8.89 -6.43 -23.48
N SER A 238 -10.18 -6.10 -23.59
CA SER A 238 -11.25 -7.09 -23.43
C SER A 238 -11.26 -8.16 -24.51
N ILE A 239 -10.92 -7.80 -25.76
CA ILE A 239 -10.85 -8.77 -26.86
C ILE A 239 -9.66 -9.71 -26.65
N GLU A 240 -8.50 -9.18 -26.27
CA GLU A 240 -7.28 -9.98 -26.02
C GLU A 240 -7.48 -11.00 -24.89
N ASN A 241 -8.23 -10.64 -23.85
CA ASN A 241 -8.46 -11.49 -22.67
C ASN A 241 -9.83 -12.20 -22.69
N ASN A 242 -10.53 -12.21 -23.83
CA ASN A 242 -11.84 -12.86 -24.00
C ASN A 242 -12.90 -12.46 -22.95
N LEU A 243 -12.92 -11.19 -22.54
CA LEU A 243 -13.81 -10.68 -21.50
C LEU A 243 -15.11 -10.15 -22.09
N THR A 244 -16.20 -10.28 -21.33
CA THR A 244 -17.45 -9.57 -21.65
C THR A 244 -17.27 -8.08 -21.37
N HIS A 245 -17.28 -7.25 -22.42
CA HIS A 245 -17.10 -5.80 -22.30
C HIS A 245 -18.40 -5.01 -22.46
N ILE A 246 -18.71 -4.20 -21.45
CA ILE A 246 -19.83 -3.29 -21.44
C ILE A 246 -19.32 -1.85 -21.51
N VAL A 247 -19.36 -1.31 -22.72
CA VAL A 247 -19.04 0.08 -22.98
C VAL A 247 -20.19 0.99 -22.56
N LEU A 248 -19.86 2.00 -21.75
CA LEU A 248 -20.74 3.10 -21.35
C LEU A 248 -20.33 4.38 -22.07
N ARG A 249 -21.31 5.00 -22.74
CA ARG A 249 -21.08 6.18 -23.58
C ARG A 249 -21.75 7.41 -22.99
N ALA A 250 -20.96 8.19 -22.26
CA ALA A 250 -21.43 9.43 -21.63
C ALA A 250 -21.91 10.47 -22.65
N ASP A 251 -21.31 10.50 -23.85
CA ASP A 251 -21.68 11.37 -24.95
C ASP A 251 -23.10 11.09 -25.48
N LEU A 252 -23.56 9.84 -25.40
CA LEU A 252 -24.94 9.44 -25.70
C LEU A 252 -25.87 9.51 -24.49
N LYS A 253 -25.42 10.10 -23.37
CA LYS A 253 -26.12 10.09 -22.07
C LYS A 253 -26.45 8.67 -21.57
N GLN A 254 -25.67 7.67 -21.97
CA GLN A 254 -25.82 6.28 -21.55
C GLN A 254 -24.97 5.99 -20.30
N TYR A 255 -25.48 6.44 -19.14
CA TYR A 255 -24.81 6.28 -17.85
C TYR A 255 -25.05 4.92 -17.19
N VAL A 256 -26.12 4.23 -17.58
CA VAL A 256 -26.46 2.88 -17.11
C VAL A 256 -26.88 2.04 -18.32
N LYS A 257 -26.38 0.80 -18.41
CA LYS A 257 -26.74 -0.15 -19.47
C LYS A 257 -27.32 -1.42 -18.89
N LYS A 258 -28.25 -2.05 -19.62
CA LYS A 258 -28.93 -3.32 -19.26
C LYS A 258 -29.39 -3.37 -17.78
N GLY A 259 -29.95 -2.28 -17.27
CA GLY A 259 -30.59 -2.23 -15.95
C GLY A 259 -29.67 -2.21 -14.72
N GLY A 260 -28.34 -2.18 -14.87
CA GLY A 260 -27.46 -2.15 -13.68
C GLY A 260 -25.97 -1.88 -13.91
N TYR A 261 -25.46 -1.95 -15.15
CA TYR A 261 -24.04 -1.72 -15.42
C TYR A 261 -23.74 -0.22 -15.51
N HIS A 262 -22.80 0.24 -14.67
CA HIS A 262 -22.36 1.63 -14.61
C HIS A 262 -20.92 1.71 -14.07
N ILE A 263 -20.22 2.83 -14.29
CA ILE A 263 -18.87 3.12 -13.75
C ILE A 263 -18.90 4.16 -12.61
N GLN A 264 -20.05 4.31 -11.94
CA GLN A 264 -20.25 5.35 -10.92
C GLN A 264 -19.38 5.16 -9.68
N HIS A 265 -19.03 3.93 -9.30
CA HIS A 265 -18.20 3.71 -8.10
C HIS A 265 -16.77 4.18 -8.33
N VAL A 266 -16.22 3.91 -9.51
CA VAL A 266 -14.89 4.42 -9.90
C VAL A 266 -14.90 5.95 -10.02
N ASN A 267 -15.96 6.53 -10.59
CA ASN A 267 -16.11 7.99 -10.65
C ASN A 267 -16.19 8.64 -9.27
N GLU A 268 -16.89 8.02 -8.32
CA GLU A 268 -16.92 8.49 -6.95
C GLU A 268 -15.53 8.42 -6.30
N LEU A 269 -14.81 7.30 -6.50
CA LEU A 269 -13.43 7.12 -6.03
C LEU A 269 -12.48 8.17 -6.61
N HIS A 270 -12.58 8.47 -7.90
CA HIS A 270 -11.80 9.53 -8.56
C HIS A 270 -12.00 10.87 -7.83
N ASN A 271 -13.25 11.21 -7.53
CA ASN A 271 -13.57 12.46 -6.84
C ASN A 271 -13.03 12.49 -5.40
N ARG A 272 -13.20 11.41 -4.63
CA ARG A 272 -12.67 11.31 -3.27
C ARG A 272 -11.14 11.39 -3.25
N LEU A 273 -10.47 10.64 -4.12
CA LEU A 273 -9.02 10.62 -4.26
C LEU A 273 -8.47 12.03 -4.57
N LYS A 274 -9.03 12.71 -5.58
CA LYS A 274 -8.58 14.06 -5.97
C LYS A 274 -8.78 15.06 -4.84
N LYS A 275 -9.95 15.04 -4.19
CA LYS A 275 -10.24 15.91 -3.02
C LYS A 275 -9.27 15.64 -1.89
N TRP A 276 -8.98 14.37 -1.60
CA TRP A 276 -8.04 13.98 -0.56
C TRP A 276 -6.61 14.48 -0.84
N ILE A 277 -6.07 14.21 -2.03
CA ILE A 277 -4.72 14.66 -2.40
C ILE A 277 -4.61 16.20 -2.36
N ALA A 278 -5.63 16.89 -2.84
CA ALA A 278 -5.67 18.35 -2.84
C ALA A 278 -5.81 18.93 -1.41
N GLY A 279 -6.70 18.36 -0.59
CA GLY A 279 -7.01 18.83 0.76
C GLY A 279 -5.89 18.53 1.76
N SER A 280 -5.50 17.26 1.89
CA SER A 280 -4.55 16.82 2.91
C SER A 280 -3.10 17.19 2.58
N PHE A 281 -2.71 17.21 1.29
CA PHE A 281 -1.31 17.41 0.90
C PHE A 281 -1.04 18.63 0.02
N ARG A 282 -2.09 19.31 -0.47
CA ARG A 282 -1.96 20.40 -1.46
C ARG A 282 -1.17 19.92 -2.68
N GLY A 283 -1.54 18.76 -3.19
CA GLY A 283 -0.86 18.05 -4.27
C GLY A 283 0.41 17.32 -3.83
N VAL A 284 0.80 16.33 -4.63
CA VAL A 284 1.97 15.48 -4.38
C VAL A 284 2.91 15.52 -5.58
N SER A 285 4.13 15.00 -5.42
CA SER A 285 5.04 14.81 -6.56
C SER A 285 4.61 13.59 -7.36
N THR A 286 4.62 13.68 -8.69
CA THR A 286 4.30 12.54 -9.58
C THR A 286 5.19 11.34 -9.29
N LYS A 287 6.46 11.58 -8.90
CA LYS A 287 7.41 10.53 -8.48
C LYS A 287 6.89 9.63 -7.36
N TYR A 288 6.08 10.17 -6.46
CA TYR A 288 5.54 9.42 -5.32
C TYR A 288 4.03 9.20 -5.41
N LEU A 289 3.41 9.52 -6.56
CA LEU A 289 1.96 9.45 -6.72
C LEU A 289 1.46 8.04 -6.40
N GLN A 290 2.12 6.99 -6.92
CA GLN A 290 1.78 5.59 -6.63
C GLN A 290 1.76 5.29 -5.13
N ASN A 291 2.74 5.78 -4.35
CA ASN A 291 2.76 5.58 -2.90
C ASN A 291 1.53 6.22 -2.23
N TYR A 292 1.09 7.39 -2.69
CA TYR A 292 -0.15 7.99 -2.18
C TYR A 292 -1.40 7.23 -2.64
N LEU A 293 -1.41 6.63 -3.84
CA LEU A 293 -2.48 5.72 -4.25
C LEU A 293 -2.54 4.50 -3.34
N ASN A 294 -1.40 3.90 -2.99
CA ASN A 294 -1.33 2.78 -2.05
C ASN A 294 -1.88 3.18 -0.68
N TRP A 295 -1.59 4.39 -0.19
CA TRP A 295 -2.19 4.90 1.04
C TRP A 295 -3.71 5.00 0.91
N PHE A 296 -4.20 5.62 -0.17
CA PHE A 296 -5.65 5.76 -0.37
C PHE A 296 -6.34 4.40 -0.49
N TYR A 297 -5.74 3.43 -1.19
CA TYR A 297 -6.20 2.05 -1.25
C TYR A 297 -6.40 1.46 0.15
N MET A 298 -5.40 1.56 1.03
CA MET A 298 -5.49 1.02 2.39
C MET A 298 -6.60 1.70 3.21
N ARG A 299 -6.80 3.01 3.00
CA ARG A 299 -7.90 3.73 3.64
C ARG A 299 -9.27 3.25 3.17
N GLU A 300 -9.43 2.99 1.88
CA GLU A 300 -10.68 2.49 1.33
C GLU A 300 -10.93 1.04 1.75
N LYS A 301 -9.88 0.21 1.77
CA LYS A 301 -9.92 -1.20 2.22
C LYS A 301 -10.41 -1.34 3.66
N PHE A 302 -9.94 -0.47 4.56
CA PHE A 302 -10.26 -0.54 5.99
C PHE A 302 -11.29 0.49 6.46
N LYS A 303 -11.93 1.22 5.55
CA LYS A 303 -12.84 2.35 5.84
C LYS A 303 -13.94 2.03 6.88
N GLN A 304 -14.42 0.79 6.91
CA GLN A 304 -15.53 0.35 7.76
C GLN A 304 -15.05 -0.37 9.03
N GLU A 305 -13.74 -0.43 9.29
CA GLU A 305 -13.18 -1.23 10.36
C GLU A 305 -12.75 -0.38 11.55
N SER A 306 -13.12 -0.81 12.76
CA SER A 306 -12.80 -0.10 14.02
C SER A 306 -11.30 -0.04 14.32
N ILE A 307 -10.51 -0.98 13.78
CA ILE A 307 -9.08 -1.14 14.05
C ILE A 307 -8.23 -0.82 12.81
N THR A 308 -8.60 0.26 12.10
CA THR A 308 -7.91 0.67 10.87
C THR A 308 -6.40 0.90 11.11
N THR A 309 -6.04 1.49 12.25
CA THR A 309 -4.65 1.85 12.56
C THR A 309 -3.74 0.63 12.68
N GLU A 310 -4.14 -0.36 13.48
CA GLU A 310 -3.34 -1.57 13.69
C GLU A 310 -3.25 -2.40 12.43
N LYS A 311 -4.33 -2.50 11.64
CA LYS A 311 -4.33 -3.26 10.39
C LYS A 311 -3.44 -2.63 9.32
N MET A 312 -3.44 -1.30 9.21
CA MET A 312 -2.49 -0.60 8.34
C MET A 312 -1.05 -0.82 8.83
N ALA A 313 -0.80 -0.75 10.14
CA ALA A 313 0.51 -1.03 10.70
C ALA A 313 0.99 -2.47 10.40
N LEU A 314 0.15 -3.47 10.67
CA LEU A 314 0.45 -4.88 10.40
C LEU A 314 0.73 -5.13 8.91
N ALA A 315 -0.13 -4.62 8.02
CA ALA A 315 0.03 -4.76 6.58
C ALA A 315 1.35 -4.16 6.09
N SER A 316 1.83 -3.07 6.71
CA SER A 316 3.08 -2.43 6.29
C SER A 316 4.33 -3.29 6.57
N ILE A 317 4.31 -4.13 7.61
CA ILE A 317 5.52 -4.81 8.11
C ILE A 317 5.71 -6.19 7.49
N GLN A 318 4.63 -6.82 7.08
CA GLN A 318 4.68 -8.14 6.45
C GLN A 318 5.42 -8.10 5.10
N ASN A 319 5.48 -6.94 4.44
CA ASN A 319 6.16 -6.82 3.17
C ASN A 319 7.69 -6.73 3.31
N ALA A 320 8.37 -7.85 3.08
CA ALA A 320 9.83 -7.96 3.06
C ALA A 320 10.48 -7.37 1.79
N HIS A 321 9.71 -6.80 0.86
CA HIS A 321 10.18 -6.14 -0.34
C HIS A 321 10.01 -4.61 -0.32
N ALA A 322 9.46 -4.06 0.77
CA ALA A 322 9.16 -2.64 0.93
C ALA A 322 10.33 -1.71 0.60
N ILE A 323 11.55 -2.03 1.05
CA ILE A 323 12.72 -1.19 0.77
C ILE A 323 13.13 -1.25 -0.69
N LYS A 324 12.99 -2.42 -1.32
CA LYS A 324 13.26 -2.58 -2.75
C LYS A 324 12.26 -1.75 -3.56
N GLN A 325 10.97 -1.85 -3.24
CA GLN A 325 9.90 -1.05 -3.85
C GLN A 325 10.14 0.45 -3.67
N TYR A 326 10.47 0.90 -2.45
CA TYR A 326 10.78 2.31 -2.18
C TYR A 326 11.96 2.84 -3.02
N ARG A 327 13.03 2.04 -3.17
CA ARG A 327 14.20 2.40 -4.00
C ARG A 327 13.85 2.45 -5.49
N TYR A 328 12.89 1.64 -5.93
CA TYR A 328 12.44 1.58 -7.31
C TYR A 328 11.65 2.82 -7.75
N ASN A 329 11.12 3.62 -6.82
CA ASN A 329 10.37 4.85 -7.12
C ASN A 329 11.08 5.81 -8.09
N ASN A 330 12.40 5.94 -8.00
CA ASN A 330 13.17 6.76 -8.95
C ASN A 330 13.09 6.17 -10.35
N PHE A 331 13.38 4.87 -10.47
CA PHE A 331 13.36 4.17 -11.74
C PHE A 331 11.96 4.17 -12.35
N SER A 332 10.91 3.85 -11.58
CA SER A 332 9.52 3.93 -12.04
C SER A 332 9.14 5.32 -12.53
N TYR A 333 9.61 6.38 -11.83
CA TYR A 333 9.38 7.75 -12.28
C TYR A 333 10.10 8.03 -13.60
N ASP A 334 11.35 7.62 -13.74
CA ASP A 334 12.13 7.83 -14.98
C ASP A 334 11.46 7.10 -16.15
N VAL A 335 11.06 5.83 -15.96
CA VAL A 335 10.28 5.07 -16.95
C VAL A 335 8.98 5.79 -17.31
N LEU A 336 8.19 6.23 -16.33
CA LEU A 336 6.97 6.99 -16.56
C LEU A 336 7.23 8.27 -17.37
N MET A 337 8.35 8.97 -17.15
CA MET A 337 8.68 10.16 -17.93
C MET A 337 9.06 9.84 -19.39
N THR A 338 9.52 8.64 -19.70
CA THR A 338 9.79 8.24 -21.09
C THR A 338 8.53 8.10 -21.92
N THR A 339 7.35 7.91 -21.30
CA THR A 339 6.08 7.82 -22.02
C THR A 339 5.49 9.19 -22.39
N GLN A 340 6.15 10.29 -22.03
CA GLN A 340 5.74 11.66 -22.36
C GLN A 340 5.91 12.02 -23.86
N MET A 341 6.44 11.11 -24.68
CA MET A 341 6.79 11.36 -26.08
C MET A 341 5.60 11.57 -27.00
#